data_AF-A0A3S0FIT9-F1
#
_entry.id   AF-A0A3S0FIT9-F1
#
_cell.length_a   1.000
_cell.length_b   1.000
_cell.length_c   1.000
_cell.angle_alpha   90.00
_cell.angle_beta   90.00
_cell.angle_gamma   90.00
#
_symmetry.space_group_name_H-M   'P 1'
#
loop_
_entity.id
_entity.type
_entity.pdbx_description
1 polymer ?
#
loop_
_entity_poly.entity_id
_entity_poly.type
_entity_poly.pdbx_seq_one_letter_code
_entity_poly.pdbx_strand_id
1 'polypeptide(L)'
;MLRALDLVAFALAASLVPAASFAQQSQNGQMMHHHMMRRQPPATGGHAGPIQPGQDTFAAIQEIVAILEADPKTDWSKVDIDALRNHLVDMNAVMLAATVTGQPIEGGMKFTVTGSGPTRDSIRRLVDAHAATMNGVGNWQYLATETDDGATLSVLVPKADRAKLHGLGFFGILTAGMHHQEHHMMIARGENPHG
;
A
#
# COMPACT_ATOMS: atom_id res chain seq x y z
N MET A 1 51.51 42.38 -23.53
CA MET A 1 51.10 42.64 -24.93
C MET A 1 49.87 41.77 -25.20
N LEU A 2 48.63 42.19 -24.89
CA LEU A 2 47.61 42.85 -25.75
C LEU A 2 47.53 42.17 -27.15
N ARG A 3 46.43 41.56 -27.63
CA ARG A 3 44.99 41.94 -27.79
C ARG A 3 44.24 40.66 -28.28
N ALA A 4 42.91 40.50 -28.36
CA ALA A 4 41.68 41.12 -27.87
C ALA A 4 40.48 40.30 -28.40
N LEU A 5 39.31 40.42 -27.73
CA LEU A 5 37.93 40.24 -28.22
C LEU A 5 37.53 38.78 -28.61
N ASP A 6 36.43 38.22 -28.10
CA ASP A 6 35.06 38.67 -28.35
C ASP A 6 34.09 38.50 -27.17
N LEU A 7 33.24 39.52 -27.03
CA LEU A 7 32.03 39.54 -26.21
C LEU A 7 30.92 38.74 -26.93
N VAL A 8 30.18 37.90 -26.20
CA VAL A 8 28.78 37.61 -26.53
C VAL A 8 27.94 37.72 -25.26
N ALA A 9 27.09 38.75 -25.24
CA ALA A 9 26.13 39.02 -24.21
C ALA A 9 24.93 38.05 -24.32
N PHE A 10 24.59 37.36 -23.24
CA PHE A 10 23.32 36.63 -23.12
C PHE A 10 22.29 37.54 -22.45
N ALA A 11 21.31 38.00 -23.23
CA ALA A 11 20.14 38.72 -22.74
C ALA A 11 19.13 37.70 -22.15
N LEU A 12 18.83 37.84 -20.86
CA LEU A 12 17.81 37.05 -20.17
C LEU A 12 16.46 37.78 -20.26
N ALA A 13 15.59 37.37 -21.17
CA ALA A 13 14.21 37.86 -21.25
C ALA A 13 13.30 36.98 -20.38
N ALA A 14 12.80 37.53 -19.27
CA ALA A 14 11.80 36.89 -18.43
C ALA A 14 10.40 37.09 -19.02
N SER A 15 9.80 36.01 -19.54
CA SER A 15 8.41 35.99 -19.98
C SER A 15 7.49 35.44 -18.89
N LEU A 16 6.75 36.35 -18.25
CA LEU A 16 5.62 36.05 -17.36
C LEU A 16 4.42 35.61 -18.21
N VAL A 17 3.94 34.39 -18.00
CA VAL A 17 2.66 33.91 -18.57
C VAL A 17 1.62 33.83 -17.44
N PRO A 18 0.46 34.50 -17.53
CA PRO A 18 -0.66 34.24 -16.63
C PRO A 18 -1.42 32.98 -17.08
N ALA A 19 -1.50 31.97 -16.22
CA ALA A 19 -2.41 30.85 -16.41
C ALA A 19 -3.84 31.29 -16.05
N ALA A 20 -4.69 31.47 -17.06
CA ALA A 20 -6.13 31.56 -16.86
C ALA A 20 -6.70 30.15 -16.62
N SER A 21 -7.10 29.85 -15.39
CA SER A 21 -7.86 28.64 -15.07
C SER A 21 -9.31 28.81 -15.53
N PHE A 22 -9.71 28.09 -16.57
CA PHE A 22 -11.12 27.88 -16.90
C PHE A 22 -11.64 26.65 -16.15
N ALA A 23 -12.47 26.88 -15.12
CA ALA A 23 -13.28 25.83 -14.50
C ALA A 23 -14.53 25.62 -15.37
N GLN A 24 -14.64 24.47 -16.03
CA GLN A 24 -15.83 24.12 -16.81
C GLN A 24 -16.87 23.46 -15.89
N GLN A 25 -17.90 24.24 -15.54
CA GLN A 25 -19.08 23.79 -14.82
C GLN A 25 -20.04 23.08 -15.79
N SER A 26 -20.21 21.76 -15.64
CA SER A 26 -21.25 21.00 -16.34
C SER A 26 -22.53 21.03 -15.51
N GLN A 27 -23.54 21.74 -16.01
CA GLN A 27 -24.94 21.60 -15.61
C GLN A 27 -25.62 20.62 -16.57
N ASN A 28 -26.18 19.54 -16.05
CA ASN A 28 -27.24 18.70 -16.64
C ASN A 28 -27.60 17.65 -15.57
N GLY A 29 -28.85 17.36 -15.20
CA GLY A 29 -30.15 17.82 -15.64
C GLY A 29 -31.17 17.35 -14.58
N GLN A 30 -32.22 18.14 -14.40
CA GLN A 30 -33.35 17.83 -13.53
C GLN A 30 -34.19 16.69 -14.11
N MET A 31 -34.52 15.68 -13.31
CA MET A 31 -35.72 14.86 -13.52
C MET A 31 -36.51 14.76 -12.23
N MET A 32 -37.78 15.12 -12.33
CA MET A 32 -38.74 15.21 -11.24
C MET A 32 -39.18 13.81 -10.76
N HIS A 33 -39.32 13.62 -9.45
CA HIS A 33 -40.10 12.53 -8.88
C HIS A 33 -41.07 13.08 -7.84
N HIS A 34 -42.36 12.74 -8.01
CA HIS A 34 -43.49 13.22 -7.23
C HIS A 34 -43.57 12.55 -5.84
N HIS A 35 -44.22 13.28 -4.93
CA HIS A 35 -44.44 13.06 -3.49
C HIS A 35 -44.96 11.69 -3.00
N MET A 36 -44.48 11.28 -1.82
CA MET A 36 -45.30 10.83 -0.68
C MET A 36 -44.68 11.32 0.66
N MET A 37 -45.54 11.67 1.61
CA MET A 37 -45.26 12.39 2.87
C MET A 37 -44.78 11.51 4.04
N ARG A 38 -43.71 11.98 4.71
CA ARG A 38 -43.57 12.21 6.17
C ARG A 38 -43.47 11.01 7.14
N ARG A 39 -42.26 10.81 7.69
CA ARG A 39 -41.99 10.80 9.15
C ARG A 39 -40.47 10.87 9.42
N GLN A 40 -40.02 11.99 9.96
CA GLN A 40 -38.63 12.26 10.33
C GLN A 40 -38.49 12.13 11.86
N PRO A 41 -37.60 11.28 12.39
CA PRO A 41 -37.24 11.32 13.80
C PRO A 41 -36.29 12.51 14.09
N PRO A 42 -36.34 13.10 15.30
CA PRO A 42 -35.36 14.09 15.72
C PRO A 42 -34.13 13.44 16.38
N ALA A 43 -33.05 14.23 16.44
CA ALA A 43 -31.75 13.99 17.09
C ALA A 43 -30.74 13.18 16.23
N THR A 44 -29.48 13.58 16.08
CA THR A 44 -28.57 14.31 16.98
C THR A 44 -27.65 15.25 16.22
N GLY A 45 -27.12 16.26 16.94
CA GLY A 45 -26.25 17.31 16.44
C GLY A 45 -25.00 16.84 15.71
N GLY A 46 -24.48 17.75 14.89
CA GLY A 46 -23.58 17.47 13.79
C GLY A 46 -22.23 16.88 14.19
N HIS A 47 -21.78 15.97 13.33
CA HIS A 47 -20.40 15.93 12.87
C HIS A 47 -20.45 15.85 11.34
N ALA A 48 -20.79 16.94 10.67
CA ALA A 48 -20.50 17.09 9.24
C ALA A 48 -19.03 17.55 9.08
N GLY A 49 -18.13 16.78 9.72
CA GLY A 49 -16.69 16.91 9.57
C GLY A 49 -16.16 15.80 8.67
N PRO A 50 -14.96 15.93 8.09
CA PRO A 50 -14.33 14.85 7.33
C PRO A 50 -14.27 13.56 8.16
N ILE A 51 -14.83 12.47 7.61
CA ILE A 51 -14.90 11.14 8.25
C ILE A 51 -13.78 10.22 7.78
N GLN A 52 -13.01 10.65 6.79
CA GLN A 52 -11.93 9.88 6.20
C GLN A 52 -10.61 10.62 6.47
N PRO A 53 -9.58 9.95 6.99
CA PRO A 53 -8.33 10.61 7.34
C PRO A 53 -7.48 11.04 6.13
N GLY A 54 -7.94 10.79 4.90
CA GLY A 54 -7.28 11.20 3.67
C GLY A 54 -6.05 10.38 3.29
N GLN A 55 -5.66 9.38 4.09
CA GLN A 55 -4.55 8.44 3.83
C GLN A 55 -4.87 7.05 4.41
N ASP A 56 -4.66 5.98 3.61
CA ASP A 56 -5.02 4.60 3.96
C ASP A 56 -4.25 4.08 5.19
N THR A 57 -2.96 4.39 5.31
CA THR A 57 -2.15 4.02 6.48
C THR A 57 -2.67 4.65 7.77
N PHE A 58 -3.10 5.92 7.71
CA PHE A 58 -3.66 6.58 8.88
C PHE A 58 -5.02 5.98 9.25
N ALA A 59 -5.85 5.65 8.25
CA ALA A 59 -7.14 4.97 8.48
C ALA A 59 -6.96 3.63 9.18
N ALA A 60 -6.02 2.81 8.72
CA ALA A 60 -5.73 1.51 9.33
C ALA A 60 -5.28 1.66 10.80
N ILE A 61 -4.36 2.59 11.08
CA ILE A 61 -3.89 2.82 12.46
C ILE A 61 -5.03 3.37 13.33
N GLN A 62 -5.84 4.31 12.84
CA GLN A 62 -6.97 4.86 13.59
C GLN A 62 -8.00 3.78 13.95
N GLU A 63 -8.33 2.90 13.00
CA GLU A 63 -9.25 1.78 13.24
C GLU A 63 -8.71 0.84 14.32
N ILE A 64 -7.43 0.47 14.23
CA ILE A 64 -6.79 -0.44 15.19
C ILE A 64 -6.71 0.18 16.58
N VAL A 65 -6.35 1.47 16.69
CA VAL A 65 -6.36 2.18 17.97
C VAL A 65 -7.75 2.19 18.58
N ALA A 66 -8.81 2.45 17.79
CA ALA A 66 -10.18 2.41 18.28
C ALA A 66 -10.60 1.01 18.78
N ILE A 67 -10.14 -0.06 18.12
CA ILE A 67 -10.36 -1.45 18.57
C ILE A 67 -9.64 -1.71 19.89
N LEU A 68 -8.38 -1.28 20.03
CA LEU A 68 -7.59 -1.44 21.25
C LEU A 68 -8.19 -0.66 22.43
N GLU A 69 -8.67 0.57 22.20
CA GLU A 69 -9.35 1.40 23.21
C GLU A 69 -10.68 0.81 23.68
N ALA A 70 -11.42 0.16 22.78
CA ALA A 70 -12.72 -0.44 23.08
C ALA A 70 -12.62 -1.76 23.86
N ASP A 71 -11.48 -2.47 23.80
CA ASP A 71 -11.27 -3.72 24.53
C ASP A 71 -10.67 -3.47 25.93
N PRO A 72 -11.44 -3.66 27.03
CA PRO A 72 -10.93 -3.48 28.38
C PRO A 72 -9.84 -4.49 28.77
N LYS A 73 -9.58 -5.52 27.95
CA LYS A 73 -8.51 -6.50 28.14
C LYS A 73 -7.21 -6.14 27.42
N THR A 74 -7.17 -5.03 26.68
CA THR A 74 -5.95 -4.58 26.01
C THR A 74 -4.83 -4.38 27.03
N ASP A 75 -3.72 -5.11 26.84
CA ASP A 75 -2.50 -4.95 27.61
C ASP A 75 -1.69 -3.79 27.00
N TRP A 76 -1.96 -2.58 27.48
CA TRP A 76 -1.30 -1.35 27.02
C TRP A 76 0.23 -1.35 27.20
N SER A 77 0.78 -2.25 28.03
CA SER A 77 2.22 -2.38 28.20
C SER A 77 2.91 -3.09 27.02
N LYS A 78 2.13 -3.76 26.15
CA LYS A 78 2.63 -4.50 24.98
C LYS A 78 2.29 -3.86 23.65
N VAL A 79 1.32 -2.95 23.62
CA VAL A 79 0.89 -2.30 22.38
C VAL A 79 2.08 -1.62 21.69
N ASP A 80 2.25 -1.88 20.39
CA ASP A 80 3.34 -1.33 19.57
C ASP A 80 2.79 -0.81 18.23
N ILE A 81 2.34 0.45 18.25
CA ILE A 81 1.83 1.13 17.07
C ILE A 81 2.97 1.52 16.11
N ASP A 82 4.20 1.71 16.62
CA ASP A 82 5.35 2.00 15.77
C ASP A 82 5.74 0.79 14.91
N ALA A 83 5.67 -0.43 15.48
CA ALA A 83 5.84 -1.67 14.73
C ALA A 83 4.78 -1.81 13.63
N LEU A 84 3.50 -1.56 13.95
CA LEU A 84 2.43 -1.59 12.94
C LEU A 84 2.69 -0.55 11.84
N ARG A 85 3.05 0.67 12.20
CA ARG A 85 3.35 1.73 11.23
C ARG A 85 4.51 1.34 10.34
N ASN A 86 5.56 0.73 10.89
CA ASN A 86 6.72 0.27 10.11
C ASN A 86 6.33 -0.85 9.13
N HIS A 87 5.47 -1.78 9.55
CA HIS A 87 4.90 -2.80 8.66
C HIS A 87 4.12 -2.17 7.49
N LEU A 88 3.25 -1.19 7.77
CA LEU A 88 2.49 -0.49 6.73
C LEU A 88 3.39 0.31 5.76
N VAL A 89 4.52 0.85 6.25
CA VAL A 89 5.53 1.46 5.38
C VAL A 89 6.15 0.44 4.44
N ASP A 90 6.50 -0.75 4.94
CA ASP A 90 7.06 -1.81 4.11
C ASP A 90 6.07 -2.27 3.04
N MET A 91 4.80 -2.47 3.41
CA MET A 91 3.73 -2.79 2.47
C MET A 91 3.59 -1.73 1.39
N ASN A 92 3.52 -0.45 1.76
CA ASN A 92 3.39 0.65 0.80
C ASN A 92 4.60 0.76 -0.13
N ALA A 93 5.81 0.64 0.41
CA ALA A 93 7.02 0.71 -0.39
C ALA A 93 7.07 -0.43 -1.43
N VAL A 94 6.72 -1.66 -1.03
CA VAL A 94 6.68 -2.80 -1.95
C VAL A 94 5.57 -2.63 -2.98
N MET A 95 4.36 -2.25 -2.56
CA MET A 95 3.21 -2.14 -3.46
C MET A 95 3.33 -1.01 -4.49
N LEU A 96 3.94 0.11 -4.10
CA LEU A 96 3.95 1.32 -4.92
C LEU A 96 5.28 1.58 -5.63
N ALA A 97 6.40 1.07 -5.10
CA ALA A 97 7.74 1.44 -5.58
C ALA A 97 8.64 0.26 -6.00
N ALA A 98 8.29 -0.99 -5.69
CA ALA A 98 9.09 -2.13 -6.13
C ALA A 98 8.93 -2.38 -7.64
N THR A 99 10.02 -2.81 -8.28
CA THR A 99 10.00 -3.35 -9.63
C THR A 99 9.98 -4.87 -9.57
N VAL A 100 9.11 -5.52 -10.34
CA VAL A 100 8.97 -6.97 -10.31
C VAL A 100 9.06 -7.56 -11.71
N THR A 101 9.85 -8.62 -11.84
CA THR A 101 9.80 -9.51 -13.01
C THR A 101 9.36 -10.90 -12.57
N GLY A 102 8.46 -11.50 -13.34
CA GLY A 102 7.96 -12.86 -13.10
C GLY A 102 8.42 -13.80 -14.22
N GLN A 103 8.94 -14.96 -13.85
CA GLN A 103 9.36 -16.00 -14.78
C GLN A 103 8.71 -17.34 -14.39
N PRO A 104 8.06 -18.04 -15.34
CA PRO A 104 7.60 -19.41 -15.10
C PRO A 104 8.78 -20.32 -14.75
N ILE A 105 8.56 -21.19 -13.77
CA ILE A 105 9.48 -22.28 -13.39
C ILE A 105 8.69 -23.59 -13.39
N GLU A 106 9.40 -24.73 -13.31
CA GLU A 106 8.73 -26.00 -13.17
C GLU A 106 7.84 -26.01 -11.91
N GLY A 107 6.54 -26.21 -12.11
CA GLY A 107 5.57 -26.25 -11.01
C GLY A 107 5.06 -24.90 -10.49
N GLY A 108 5.53 -23.76 -11.02
CA GLY A 108 5.09 -22.46 -10.51
C GLY A 108 5.76 -21.24 -11.14
N MET A 109 6.05 -20.23 -10.32
CA MET A 109 6.62 -18.93 -10.73
C MET A 109 7.80 -18.54 -9.84
N LYS A 110 8.80 -17.90 -10.42
CA LYS A 110 9.83 -17.14 -9.69
C LYS A 110 9.61 -15.65 -9.95
N PHE A 111 9.57 -14.87 -8.88
CA PHE A 111 9.54 -13.42 -8.92
C PHE A 111 10.88 -12.86 -8.48
N THR A 112 11.42 -11.91 -9.22
CA THR A 112 12.57 -11.09 -8.81
C THR A 112 12.04 -9.69 -8.53
N VAL A 113 12.21 -9.24 -7.28
CA VAL A 113 11.63 -8.02 -6.73
C VAL A 113 12.78 -7.11 -6.34
N THR A 114 12.86 -5.94 -6.96
CA THR A 114 14.00 -5.03 -6.82
C THR A 114 13.56 -3.61 -6.47
N GLY A 115 14.46 -2.89 -5.80
CA GLY A 115 14.27 -1.51 -5.41
C GLY A 115 15.60 -0.87 -5.00
N SER A 116 15.53 0.35 -4.46
CA SER A 116 16.70 1.07 -3.97
C SER A 116 16.42 1.72 -2.62
N GLY A 117 17.48 1.98 -1.85
CA GLY A 117 17.39 2.63 -0.55
C GLY A 117 16.35 1.94 0.37
N PRO A 118 15.43 2.71 0.99
CA PRO A 118 14.41 2.15 1.86
C PRO A 118 13.52 1.08 1.20
N THR A 119 13.18 1.23 -0.09
CA THR A 119 12.33 0.25 -0.80
C THR A 119 13.00 -1.11 -0.88
N ARG A 120 14.32 -1.17 -1.13
CA ARG A 120 15.07 -2.43 -1.11
C ARG A 120 14.95 -3.12 0.25
N ASP A 121 15.11 -2.35 1.32
CA ASP A 121 15.11 -2.90 2.67
C ASP A 121 13.70 -3.37 3.07
N SER A 122 12.65 -2.67 2.62
CA SER A 122 11.25 -3.09 2.74
C SER A 122 10.96 -4.37 1.95
N ILE A 123 11.49 -4.50 0.73
CA ILE A 123 11.34 -5.72 -0.08
C ILE A 123 11.90 -6.93 0.66
N ARG A 124 13.12 -6.82 1.21
CA ARG A 124 13.77 -7.93 1.94
C ARG A 124 12.91 -8.39 3.12
N ARG A 125 12.54 -7.46 4.00
CA ARG A 125 11.70 -7.77 5.18
C ARG A 125 10.35 -8.37 4.79
N LEU A 126 9.63 -7.73 3.86
CA LEU A 126 8.27 -8.15 3.52
C LEU A 126 8.24 -9.49 2.79
N VAL A 127 9.13 -9.71 1.82
CA VAL A 127 9.13 -10.93 1.00
C VAL A 127 9.53 -12.15 1.84
N ASP A 128 10.54 -12.00 2.71
CA ASP A 128 10.96 -13.06 3.62
C ASP A 128 9.85 -13.45 4.60
N ALA A 129 9.30 -12.45 5.29
CA ALA A 129 8.22 -12.65 6.25
C ALA A 129 6.95 -13.25 5.60
N HIS A 130 6.59 -12.80 4.40
CA HIS A 130 5.47 -13.35 3.66
C HIS A 130 5.71 -14.81 3.25
N ALA A 131 6.91 -15.14 2.77
CA ALA A 131 7.23 -16.52 2.41
C ALA A 131 7.18 -17.45 3.62
N ALA A 132 7.76 -17.05 4.76
CA ALA A 132 7.72 -17.82 6.00
C ALA A 132 6.28 -18.08 6.47
N THR A 133 5.41 -17.08 6.37
CA THR A 133 4.01 -17.15 6.82
C THR A 133 3.13 -17.99 5.90
N MET A 134 3.31 -17.84 4.58
CA MET A 134 2.41 -18.46 3.60
C MET A 134 2.86 -19.85 3.15
N ASN A 135 4.09 -20.27 3.47
CA ASN A 135 4.59 -21.58 3.09
C ASN A 135 3.73 -22.71 3.69
N GLY A 136 3.17 -23.56 2.82
CA GLY A 136 2.27 -24.64 3.19
C GLY A 136 0.78 -24.27 3.16
N VAL A 137 0.42 -22.98 3.16
CA VAL A 137 -0.98 -22.53 3.07
C VAL A 137 -1.56 -22.92 1.72
N GLY A 138 -2.70 -23.61 1.71
CA GLY A 138 -3.36 -24.04 0.47
C GLY A 138 -2.56 -25.06 -0.35
N ASN A 139 -1.60 -25.76 0.24
CA ASN A 139 -0.62 -26.62 -0.44
C ASN A 139 0.29 -25.87 -1.44
N TRP A 140 0.47 -24.56 -1.23
CA TRP A 140 1.44 -23.76 -1.96
C TRP A 140 2.76 -23.73 -1.19
N GLN A 141 3.89 -23.72 -1.90
CA GLN A 141 5.21 -23.60 -1.30
C GLN A 141 5.79 -22.24 -1.66
N TYR A 142 6.35 -21.55 -0.67
CA TYR A 142 6.95 -20.24 -0.83
C TYR A 142 8.40 -20.30 -0.34
N LEU A 143 9.33 -19.81 -1.15
CA LEU A 143 10.73 -19.70 -0.80
C LEU A 143 11.25 -18.32 -1.18
N ALA A 144 11.64 -17.55 -0.16
CA ALA A 144 12.32 -16.27 -0.35
C ALA A 144 13.84 -16.43 -0.31
N THR A 145 14.55 -15.55 -1.02
CA THR A 145 16.00 -15.40 -0.89
C THR A 145 16.34 -13.94 -1.12
N GLU A 146 17.02 -13.31 -0.18
CA GLU A 146 17.49 -11.93 -0.33
C GLU A 146 18.49 -11.80 -1.49
N THR A 147 18.48 -10.64 -2.14
CA THR A 147 19.45 -10.23 -3.17
C THR A 147 20.02 -8.86 -2.83
N ASP A 148 21.09 -8.44 -3.49
CA ASP A 148 21.72 -7.12 -3.29
C ASP A 148 20.77 -5.94 -3.52
N ASP A 149 19.77 -6.13 -4.39
CA ASP A 149 18.80 -5.13 -4.84
C ASP A 149 17.36 -5.39 -4.35
N GLY A 150 17.13 -6.44 -3.56
CA GLY A 150 15.82 -6.77 -3.01
C GLY A 150 15.73 -8.23 -2.59
N ALA A 151 14.84 -8.99 -3.23
CA ALA A 151 14.65 -10.41 -2.96
C ALA A 151 14.11 -11.16 -4.18
N THR A 152 14.27 -12.48 -4.16
CA THR A 152 13.52 -13.39 -5.04
C THR A 152 12.49 -14.17 -4.23
N LEU A 153 11.35 -14.47 -4.86
CA LEU A 153 10.29 -15.30 -4.31
C LEU A 153 9.92 -16.39 -5.30
N SER A 154 10.18 -17.64 -4.96
CA SER A 154 9.72 -18.81 -5.70
C SER A 154 8.43 -19.34 -5.08
N VAL A 155 7.41 -19.55 -5.92
CA VAL A 155 6.10 -20.06 -5.51
C VAL A 155 5.77 -21.29 -6.34
N LEU A 156 5.59 -22.44 -5.68
CA LEU A 156 5.16 -23.70 -6.31
C LEU A 156 3.73 -24.04 -5.88
N VAL A 157 2.92 -24.50 -6.83
CA VAL A 157 1.48 -24.73 -6.59
C VAL A 157 0.99 -26.03 -7.24
N PRO A 158 -0.12 -26.61 -6.75
CA PRO A 158 -0.78 -27.71 -7.44
C PRO A 158 -1.12 -27.35 -8.89
N LYS A 159 -1.16 -28.34 -9.78
CA LYS A 159 -1.42 -28.11 -11.22
C LYS A 159 -2.70 -27.30 -11.48
N ALA A 160 -3.74 -27.51 -10.68
CA ALA A 160 -5.02 -26.81 -10.78
C ALA A 160 -4.90 -25.29 -10.51
N ASP A 161 -3.91 -24.87 -9.73
CA ASP A 161 -3.74 -23.49 -9.27
C ASP A 161 -2.75 -22.68 -10.11
N ARG A 162 -2.06 -23.32 -11.07
CA ARG A 162 -1.02 -22.63 -11.88
C ARG A 162 -1.56 -21.43 -12.64
N ALA A 163 -2.77 -21.54 -13.20
CA ALA A 163 -3.42 -20.43 -13.88
C ALA A 163 -3.78 -19.29 -12.91
N LYS A 164 -4.20 -19.63 -11.68
CA LYS A 164 -4.47 -18.67 -10.61
C LYS A 164 -3.19 -17.95 -10.18
N LEU A 165 -2.10 -18.69 -9.91
CA LEU A 165 -0.79 -18.11 -9.57
C LEU A 165 -0.32 -17.12 -10.66
N HIS A 166 -0.42 -17.52 -11.93
CA HIS A 166 -0.04 -16.66 -13.04
C HIS A 166 -0.92 -15.40 -13.13
N GLY A 167 -2.24 -15.53 -12.93
CA GLY A 167 -3.18 -14.41 -12.96
C GLY A 167 -3.02 -13.45 -11.78
N LEU A 168 -2.66 -13.94 -10.60
CA LEU A 168 -2.38 -13.12 -9.43
C LEU A 168 -1.06 -12.33 -9.61
N GLY A 169 -0.02 -12.98 -10.13
CA GLY A 169 1.33 -12.42 -10.12
C GLY A 169 1.82 -12.11 -8.70
N PHE A 170 2.92 -11.37 -8.58
CA PHE A 170 3.53 -11.07 -7.28
C PHE A 170 2.63 -10.25 -6.35
N PHE A 171 2.06 -9.15 -6.85
CA PHE A 171 1.21 -8.29 -6.01
C PHE A 171 -0.09 -8.98 -5.61
N GLY A 172 -0.66 -9.80 -6.50
CA GLY A 172 -1.83 -10.61 -6.16
C GLY A 172 -1.53 -11.65 -5.07
N ILE A 173 -0.38 -12.34 -5.11
CA ILE A 173 -0.05 -13.30 -4.04
C ILE A 173 0.21 -12.63 -2.69
N LEU A 174 0.79 -11.42 -2.67
CA LEU A 174 0.98 -10.68 -1.41
C LEU A 174 -0.35 -10.35 -0.72
N THR A 175 -1.43 -10.25 -1.50
CA THR A 175 -2.80 -9.98 -1.00
C THR A 175 -3.65 -11.23 -0.86
N ALA A 176 -3.15 -12.39 -1.32
CA ALA A 176 -3.87 -13.65 -1.28
C ALA A 176 -3.61 -14.40 0.03
N GLY A 177 -4.68 -14.90 0.64
CA GLY A 177 -4.67 -15.40 2.01
C GLY A 177 -5.37 -14.40 2.91
N MET A 178 -6.23 -14.89 3.81
CA MET A 178 -6.77 -14.01 4.84
C MET A 178 -5.63 -13.52 5.74
N HIS A 179 -5.92 -12.43 6.44
CA HIS A 179 -5.34 -11.99 7.71
C HIS A 179 -4.56 -10.69 7.71
N HIS A 180 -4.40 -9.88 6.65
CA HIS A 180 -3.70 -8.58 6.83
C HIS A 180 -4.29 -7.75 7.99
N GLN A 181 -5.61 -7.76 8.19
CA GLN A 181 -6.21 -7.09 9.36
C GLN A 181 -5.92 -7.77 10.71
N GLU A 182 -6.05 -9.09 10.80
CA GLU A 182 -5.70 -9.83 12.03
C GLU A 182 -4.19 -9.73 12.33
N HIS A 183 -3.38 -9.75 11.29
CA HIS A 183 -1.94 -9.60 11.30
C HIS A 183 -1.55 -8.20 11.79
N HIS A 184 -2.20 -7.15 11.27
CA HIS A 184 -2.03 -5.79 11.77
C HIS A 184 -2.43 -5.70 13.26
N MET A 185 -3.52 -6.38 13.66
CA MET A 185 -3.93 -6.45 15.06
C MET A 185 -2.90 -7.16 15.94
N MET A 186 -2.31 -8.26 15.48
CA MET A 186 -1.24 -8.97 16.19
C MET A 186 -0.01 -8.08 16.38
N ILE A 187 0.46 -7.42 15.31
CA ILE A 187 1.59 -6.48 15.40
C ILE A 187 1.27 -5.35 16.38
N ALA A 188 0.08 -4.75 16.27
CA ALA A 188 -0.32 -3.66 17.14
C ALA A 188 -0.43 -4.06 18.62
N ARG A 189 -0.69 -5.34 18.90
CA ARG A 189 -0.66 -5.92 20.27
C ARG A 189 0.74 -6.28 20.75
N GLY A 190 1.78 -6.04 19.94
CA GLY A 190 3.16 -6.41 20.24
C GLY A 190 3.48 -7.89 20.04
N GLU A 191 2.64 -8.61 19.27
CA GLU A 191 2.87 -10.01 18.93
C GLU A 191 3.75 -10.13 17.68
N ASN A 192 4.45 -11.25 17.52
CA ASN A 192 5.20 -11.56 16.30
C ASN A 192 4.38 -12.50 15.40
N PRO A 193 3.68 -11.99 14.37
CA PRO A 193 2.88 -12.83 13.49
C PRO A 193 3.72 -13.66 12.51
N HIS A 194 5.03 -13.47 12.49
CA HIS A 194 5.97 -14.14 11.58
C HIS A 194 6.85 -15.19 12.27
N GLY A 195 6.72 -15.39 13.59
CA GLY A 195 7.47 -16.38 14.37
C GLY A 195 8.83 -15.88 14.86
#